data_AF-A0AAW4VBI6-F1
#
_entry.id   AF-A0AAW4VBI6-F1
#
_cell.length_a   1.000
_cell.length_b   1.000
_cell.length_c   1.000
_cell.angle_alpha   90.00
_cell.angle_beta   90.00
_cell.angle_gamma   90.00
#
_symmetry.space_group_name_H-M   'P 1'
#
loop_
_entity.id
_entity.type
_entity.pdbx_description
1 polymer ?
#
loop_
_entity_poly.entity_id
_entity_poly.type
_entity_poly.pdbx_seq_one_letter_code
_entity_poly.pdbx_strand_id
1 'polypeptide(L)' 'MKKTSLAAVILVGLAAVIWTIRVVLEIVLKTYNESVFLFVLNVLCSVVWIVSFIVNLKRYRSNRENK' A
#
# COMPACT_ATOMS: atom_id res chain seq x y z
N MET A 1 18.97 -15.25 5.35
CA MET A 1 17.84 -14.46 4.81
C MET A 1 18.16 -12.98 4.95
N LYS A 2 18.08 -12.19 3.86
CA LYS A 2 18.35 -10.74 3.90
C LYS A 2 17.35 -10.07 4.85
N LYS A 3 17.84 -9.36 5.87
CA LYS A 3 17.03 -8.58 6.80
C LYS A 3 16.01 -7.78 6.01
N THR A 4 14.72 -8.01 6.22
CA THR A 4 13.67 -7.14 5.70
C THR A 4 13.99 -5.73 6.21
N SER A 5 14.50 -4.87 5.31
CA SER A 5 15.00 -3.58 5.74
C SER A 5 13.79 -2.72 6.09
N LEU A 6 13.88 -1.97 7.20
CA LEU A 6 12.87 -0.98 7.57
C LEU A 6 12.51 -0.06 6.39
N ALA A 7 13.46 0.19 5.49
CA ALA A 7 13.24 0.94 4.26
C ALA A 7 12.18 0.30 3.33
N ALA A 8 12.13 -1.03 3.21
CA ALA A 8 11.10 -1.72 2.43
C ALA A 8 9.70 -1.51 3.05
N VAL A 9 9.60 -1.56 4.38
CA VAL A 9 8.34 -1.31 5.10
C VAL A 9 7.88 0.14 4.89
N ILE A 10 8.81 1.10 5.00
CA ILE A 10 8.52 2.52 4.82
C ILE A 10 8.10 2.82 3.38
N LEU A 11 8.78 2.26 2.38
CA LEU A 11 8.43 2.41 0.96
C LEU A 11 7.03 1.88 0.66
N VAL A 12 6.69 0.71 1.21
CA VAL A 12 5.35 0.11 1.03
C VAL A 12 4.27 0.95 1.73
N GLY A 13 4.57 1.50 2.91
CA GLY A 13 3.66 2.42 3.61
C GLY A 13 3.43 3.72 2.84
N LEU A 14 4.49 4.33 2.30
CA LEU A 14 4.40 5.52 1.45
C LEU A 14 3.56 5.26 0.20
N ALA A 15 3.76 4.12 -0.46
CA ALA A 15 2.95 3.73 -1.61
C ALA A 15 1.46 3.61 -1.25
N ALA A 16 1.13 2.96 -0.13
CA ALA A 16 -0.25 2.85 0.33
C ALA A 16 -0.91 4.24 0.59
N VAL A 17 -0.16 5.17 1.18
CA VAL A 17 -0.64 6.55 1.41
C VAL A 17 -0.88 7.28 0.09
N ILE A 18 0.06 7.22 -0.85
CA ILE A 18 -0.07 7.86 -2.17
C ILE A 18 -1.30 7.33 -2.91
N TRP A 19 -1.50 6.01 -2.92
CA TRP A 19 -2.65 5.36 -3.55
C TRP A 19 -3.98 5.76 -2.89
N THR A 20 -4.00 5.87 -1.56
CA THR A 20 -5.19 6.34 -0.83
C THR A 20 -5.52 7.79 -1.15
N ILE A 21 -4.53 8.70 -1.17
CA ILE A 21 -4.73 10.10 -1.54
C ILE A 21 -5.27 10.21 -2.96
N ARG A 22 -4.78 9.37 -3.89
CA ARG A 22 -5.23 9.35 -5.28
C ARG A 22 -6.72 8.98 -5.40
N VAL A 23 -7.15 7.95 -4.68
CA VAL A 23 -8.56 7.53 -4.61
C VAL A 23 -9.44 8.63 -4.00
N VAL A 24 -8.98 9.28 -2.93
CA VAL A 24 -9.71 10.39 -2.30
C VAL A 24 -9.84 11.58 -3.27
N LEU A 25 -8.79 11.93 -4.01
CA LEU A 25 -8.83 12.98 -5.02
C LEU A 25 -9.80 12.66 -6.16
N GLU A 26 -9.82 11.42 -6.66
CA GLU A 26 -10.77 10.99 -7.70
C GLU A 26 -12.24 11.13 -7.23
N ILE A 27 -12.51 10.89 -5.95
CA ILE A 27 -13.84 11.07 -5.34
C ILE A 27 -14.18 12.56 -5.18
N VAL A 28 -13.27 13.36 -4.60
CA VAL A 28 -13.50 14.78 -4.31
C VAL A 28 -13.63 15.60 -5.60
N LEU A 29 -12.82 15.30 -6.61
CA LEU A 29 -12.84 16.01 -7.90
C LEU A 29 -13.94 15.51 -8.84
N LYS A 30 -14.77 14.52 -8.43
CA LYS A 30 -15.79 13.87 -9.27
C LYS A 30 -15.22 13.35 -10.61
N THR A 31 -13.93 13.05 -10.68
CA THR A 31 -13.28 12.49 -11.88
C THR A 31 -13.67 11.02 -12.14
N TYR A 32 -14.50 10.42 -11.26
CA TYR A 32 -15.03 9.06 -11.42
C TYR A 32 -15.71 8.81 -12.78
N ASN A 33 -16.18 9.87 -13.44
CA ASN A 33 -16.89 9.78 -14.72
C ASN A 33 -15.98 9.45 -15.91
N GLU A 34 -14.66 9.67 -15.82
CA GLU A 34 -13.77 9.42 -16.97
C GLU A 34 -13.43 7.94 -17.13
N SER A 35 -13.27 7.17 -16.04
CA SER A 35 -12.88 5.76 -16.12
C SER A 35 -13.07 5.01 -14.80
N VAL A 36 -14.27 4.45 -14.57
CA VAL A 36 -14.57 3.57 -13.42
C VAL A 36 -13.57 2.40 -13.31
N PHE A 37 -13.05 1.91 -14.45
CA PHE A 37 -12.01 0.88 -14.48
C PHE A 37 -10.71 1.31 -13.80
N LEU A 38 -10.25 2.55 -14.02
CA LEU A 38 -9.05 3.08 -13.37
C LEU A 38 -9.27 3.24 -11.87
N PHE A 39 -10.45 3.70 -11.45
CA PHE A 39 -10.80 3.79 -10.05
C PHE A 39 -10.74 2.42 -9.36
N VAL A 40 -11.33 1.38 -9.95
CA VAL A 40 -11.29 0.01 -9.41
C VAL A 40 -9.86 -0.52 -9.36
N LEU A 41 -9.06 -0.27 -10.40
CA LEU A 41 -7.64 -0.64 -10.43
C LEU A 41 -6.86 0.07 -9.32
N ASN A 42 -7.17 1.35 -9.06
CA ASN A 42 -6.55 2.14 -8.01
C ASN A 42 -6.87 1.60 -6.62
N VAL A 43 -8.13 1.20 -6.39
CA VAL A 43 -8.56 0.55 -5.14
C VAL A 43 -7.86 -0.80 -4.95
N LEU A 44 -7.84 -1.65 -5.98
CA LEU A 44 -7.14 -2.94 -5.94
C LEU A 44 -5.65 -2.76 -5.66
N CYS A 45 -5.02 -1.75 -6.27
CA CYS A 45 -3.62 -1.45 -6.02
C CYS A 45 -3.36 -1.05 -4.56
N SER A 46 -4.21 -0.18 -3.99
CA SER A 46 -4.13 0.18 -2.57
C SER A 46 -4.21 -1.05 -1.66
N VAL A 47 -5.15 -1.97 -1.91
CA VAL A 47 -5.28 -3.22 -1.15
C VAL A 47 -4.01 -4.08 -1.24
N VAL A 48 -3.42 -4.23 -2.44
CA VAL A 48 -2.17 -5.00 -2.61
C VAL A 48 -1.01 -4.39 -1.83
N TRP A 49 -0.89 -3.06 -1.81
CA TRP A 49 0.12 -2.36 -1.01
C TRP A 49 -0.08 -2.53 0.49
N ILE A 50 -1.33 -2.48 0.96
CA ILE A 50 -1.68 -2.73 2.38
C ILE A 50 -1.33 -4.17 2.79
N VAL A 51 -1.70 -5.16 1.98
CA VAL A 51 -1.36 -6.58 2.27
C VAL A 51 0.16 -6.77 2.28
N SER A 52 0.87 -6.18 1.32
CA SER A 52 2.34 -6.22 1.31
C SER A 52 2.96 -5.55 2.53
N PHE A 53 2.34 -4.49 3.06
CA PHE A 53 2.79 -3.82 4.28
C PHE A 53 2.65 -4.74 5.49
N ILE A 54 1.46 -5.34 5.65
CA ILE A 54 1.16 -6.24 6.76
C ILE A 54 2.07 -7.47 6.74
N VAL A 55 2.30 -8.08 5.57
CA VAL A 55 3.19 -9.23 5.42
C VAL A 55 4.63 -8.85 5.79
N ASN A 56 5.13 -7.71 5.30
CA ASN A 56 6.46 -7.23 5.66
C ASN A 56 6.59 -6.92 7.16
N LEU A 57 5.56 -6.34 7.78
CA LEU A 57 5.54 -6.04 9.20
C LEU A 57 5.54 -7.32 10.05
N LYS A 58 4.72 -8.32 9.67
CA LYS A 58 4.68 -9.63 10.32
C LYS A 58 6.04 -10.34 10.21
N ARG A 59 6.66 -10.29 9.03
CA ARG A 59 8.00 -10.84 8.79
C ARG A 59 9.08 -10.12 9.61
N TYR A 60 9.00 -8.79 9.72
CA TYR A 60 9.91 -8.00 10.54
C TYR A 60 9.80 -8.35 12.03
N ARG A 61 8.57 -8.49 12.54
CA ARG A 61 8.32 -8.85 13.95
C ARG A 61 8.83 -10.25 14.29
N SER A 62 8.50 -11.24 13.46
CA SER A 62 8.97 -12.63 13.64
C SER A 62 10.50 -12.75 13.59
N ASN A 63 11.17 -11.94 12.77
CA ASN A 63 12.63 -11.91 12.68
C ASN A 63 13.31 -11.15 13.84
N ARG A 64 12.56 -10.39 14.64
CA ARG A 64 13.04 -9.77 15.89
C ARG A 64 12.80 -10.63 17.12
N GLU A 65 11.81 -11.51 17.09
CA GLU A 65 11.46 -12.42 18.19
C GLU A 65 12.36 -13.68 18.23
N ASN A 66 12.95 -14.05 17.09
CA ASN A 66 13.93 -15.15 16.98
C ASN A 66 15.40 -14.71 17.17
N LYS A 67 15.65 -13.52 17.71
CA LYS A 67 17.00 -13.00 17.97
C LYS A 67 17.14 -12.62 19.43
#